data_AF-A0A7X0PCW7-F1
#
_entry.id   AF-A0A7X0PCW7-F1
#
_cell.length_a   1.000
_cell.length_b   1.000
_cell.length_c   1.000
_cell.angle_alpha   90.00
_cell.angle_beta   90.00
_cell.angle_gamma   90.00
#
_symmetry.space_group_name_H-M   'P 1'
#
loop_
_entity.id
_entity.type
_entity.pdbx_description
1 polymer ?
#
loop_
_entity_poly.entity_id
_entity_poly.type
_entity_poly.pdbx_seq_one_letter_code
_entity_poly.pdbx_strand_id
1 'polypeptide(L)'
;MESTPTTRNMTCCVCGAGAGRWQQHWNRDDGYGICRACADWISEPGREGRDPLHMARLYGLPGIHYEPRWYRHFGRDFAIVAEYAEGEQGTRDANAFMDAHPSTGLLAATEGRIIIASLADAGNRSTA
;
A
#
# COMPACT_ATOMS: atom_id res chain seq x y z
N MET A 1 -21.50 -9.18 -14.69
CA MET A 1 -21.29 -10.11 -13.56
C MET A 1 -20.06 -9.62 -12.83
N GLU A 2 -20.25 -8.92 -11.71
CA GLU A 2 -19.14 -8.38 -10.94
C GLU A 2 -18.61 -9.51 -10.05
N SER A 3 -17.56 -10.18 -10.50
CA SER A 3 -16.82 -11.13 -9.67
C SER A 3 -16.25 -10.37 -8.48
N THR A 4 -16.76 -10.64 -7.28
CA THR A 4 -16.19 -10.13 -6.03
C THR A 4 -14.71 -10.48 -5.99
N PRO A 5 -13.80 -9.52 -5.74
CA PRO A 5 -12.37 -9.81 -5.74
C PRO A 5 -12.05 -10.85 -4.67
N THR A 6 -11.66 -12.05 -5.10
CA THR A 6 -11.35 -13.18 -4.22
C THR A 6 -9.89 -13.10 -3.77
N THR A 7 -9.69 -13.12 -2.45
CA THR A 7 -8.35 -13.22 -1.88
C THR A 7 -7.75 -14.60 -2.13
N ARG A 8 -6.58 -14.66 -2.75
CA ARG A 8 -5.91 -15.91 -3.16
C ARG A 8 -4.42 -15.88 -2.83
N ASN A 9 -3.79 -17.05 -2.72
CA ASN A 9 -2.33 -17.14 -2.62
C ASN A 9 -1.73 -16.73 -3.96
N MET A 10 -0.72 -15.87 -3.92
CA MET A 10 -0.09 -15.29 -5.11
C MET A 10 1.40 -15.55 -5.19
N THR A 11 1.90 -15.59 -6.41
CA THR A 11 3.33 -15.60 -6.75
C THR A 11 3.79 -14.17 -7.05
N CYS A 12 4.95 -13.79 -6.52
CA CYS A 12 5.57 -12.50 -6.79
C CYS A 12 6.06 -12.45 -8.23
N CYS A 13 5.61 -11.46 -9.00
CA CYS A 13 6.04 -11.32 -10.39
C CYS A 13 7.52 -10.92 -10.55
N VAL A 14 8.15 -10.42 -9.48
CA VAL A 14 9.49 -9.82 -9.54
C VAL A 14 10.55 -10.89 -9.26
N CYS A 15 10.39 -11.64 -8.17
CA CYS A 15 11.37 -12.63 -7.72
C CYS A 15 10.89 -14.09 -7.82
N GLY A 16 9.62 -14.34 -8.17
CA GLY A 16 9.05 -15.69 -8.24
C GLY A 16 8.74 -16.35 -6.90
N ALA A 17 9.06 -15.71 -5.76
CA ALA A 17 8.71 -16.21 -4.43
C ALA A 17 7.20 -16.03 -4.13
N GLY A 18 6.73 -16.53 -2.98
CA GLY A 18 5.36 -16.27 -2.53
C GLY A 18 5.13 -14.77 -2.23
N ALA A 19 4.09 -14.18 -2.83
CA ALA A 19 3.64 -12.82 -2.53
C ALA A 19 2.69 -12.75 -1.32
N GLY A 20 2.13 -13.89 -0.91
CA GLY A 20 1.18 -13.99 0.20
C GLY A 20 -0.27 -14.14 -0.30
N ARG A 21 -1.22 -13.89 0.60
CA ARG A 21 -2.66 -14.05 0.31
C ARG A 21 -3.33 -12.69 0.17
N TRP A 22 -3.62 -12.28 -1.07
CA TRP A 22 -4.10 -10.92 -1.39
C TRP A 22 -5.20 -10.90 -2.44
N GLN A 23 -5.85 -9.75 -2.65
CA GLN A 23 -6.80 -9.54 -3.75
C GLN A 23 -6.06 -9.28 -5.06
N GLN A 24 -6.56 -9.88 -6.15
CA GLN A 24 -5.95 -9.75 -7.47
C GLN A 24 -6.04 -8.30 -7.96
N HIS A 25 -4.89 -7.67 -8.24
CA HIS A 25 -4.88 -6.39 -8.93
C HIS A 25 -5.22 -6.61 -10.40
N TRP A 26 -6.11 -5.79 -10.95
CA TRP A 26 -6.68 -5.97 -12.30
C TRP A 26 -5.64 -5.93 -13.41
N ASN A 27 -4.49 -5.30 -13.18
CA ASN A 27 -3.42 -5.15 -14.15
C ASN A 27 -2.43 -6.33 -14.16
N ARG A 28 -2.83 -7.52 -13.67
CA ARG A 28 -1.94 -8.66 -13.43
C ARG A 28 -2.60 -9.97 -13.79
N ASP A 29 -1.78 -10.93 -14.17
CA ASP A 29 -2.22 -12.30 -14.45
C ASP A 29 -2.79 -12.96 -13.19
N ASP A 30 -3.73 -13.89 -13.39
CA ASP A 30 -4.39 -14.60 -12.30
C ASP A 30 -3.37 -15.36 -11.44
N GLY A 31 -3.33 -15.03 -10.15
CA GLY A 31 -2.42 -15.65 -9.19
C GLY A 31 -1.07 -14.94 -9.04
N TYR A 32 -0.92 -13.74 -9.62
CA TYR A 32 0.29 -12.94 -9.48
C TYR A 32 0.07 -11.67 -8.68
N GLY A 33 1.06 -11.35 -7.83
CA GLY A 33 1.13 -10.14 -7.02
C GLY A 33 2.56 -9.62 -6.90
N ILE A 34 2.84 -8.84 -5.87
CA ILE A 34 4.19 -8.44 -5.48
C ILE A 34 4.41 -8.79 -4.00
N CYS A 35 5.58 -9.29 -3.62
CA CYS A 35 5.92 -9.48 -2.20
C CYS A 35 6.44 -8.19 -1.59
N ARG A 36 6.36 -8.05 -0.25
CA ARG A 36 6.82 -6.85 0.47
C ARG A 36 8.25 -6.47 0.12
N ALA A 37 9.17 -7.43 0.14
CA ALA A 37 10.58 -7.19 -0.15
C ALA A 37 10.82 -6.60 -1.54
N CYS A 38 10.08 -7.06 -2.56
CA CYS A 38 10.19 -6.50 -3.91
C CYS A 38 9.50 -5.14 -4.04
N ALA A 39 8.39 -4.91 -3.33
CA ALA A 39 7.74 -3.61 -3.29
C ALA A 39 8.65 -2.56 -2.62
N ASP A 40 9.26 -2.90 -1.48
CA ASP A 40 10.22 -2.05 -0.76
C ASP A 40 11.42 -1.73 -1.66
N TRP A 41 12.00 -2.76 -2.29
CA TRP A 41 13.13 -2.61 -3.21
C TRP A 41 12.82 -1.66 -4.38
N ILE A 42 11.66 -1.81 -5.03
CA ILE A 42 11.24 -0.93 -6.14
C ILE A 42 11.02 0.52 -5.68
N SER A 43 10.67 0.72 -4.40
CA SER A 43 10.40 2.03 -3.81
C SER A 43 11.66 2.75 -3.30
N GLU A 44 12.84 2.13 -3.37
CA GLU A 44 14.10 2.72 -2.94
C GLU A 44 14.48 3.98 -3.76
N PRO A 45 15.18 4.96 -3.16
CA PRO A 45 15.68 6.12 -3.88
C PRO A 45 16.54 5.74 -5.09
N GLY A 46 16.25 6.33 -6.25
CA GLY A 46 16.96 6.04 -7.51
C GLY A 46 16.33 4.95 -8.36
N ARG A 47 15.18 4.38 -7.96
CA ARG A 47 14.37 3.45 -8.76
C ARG A 47 13.03 4.07 -9.18
N GLU A 48 12.39 3.42 -10.16
CA GLU A 48 11.16 3.90 -10.81
C GLU A 48 9.94 3.96 -9.87
N GLY A 49 9.90 3.18 -8.78
CA GLY A 49 8.74 3.08 -7.91
C GLY A 49 8.78 3.89 -6.62
N ARG A 50 9.61 4.94 -6.55
CA ARG A 50 9.66 5.85 -5.39
C ARG A 50 8.30 6.50 -5.09
N ASP A 51 7.46 6.69 -6.10
CA ASP A 51 6.14 7.31 -5.97
C ASP A 51 5.09 6.25 -5.56
N PRO A 52 4.45 6.38 -4.37
CA PRO A 52 3.39 5.49 -3.96
C PRO A 52 2.19 5.45 -4.92
N LEU A 53 1.90 6.54 -5.65
CA LEU A 53 0.82 6.54 -6.65
C LEU A 53 1.18 5.65 -7.85
N HIS A 54 2.44 5.66 -8.26
CA HIS A 54 2.94 4.75 -9.29
C HIS A 54 2.82 3.29 -8.84
N MET A 55 3.23 2.99 -7.61
CA MET A 55 3.09 1.65 -7.03
C MET A 55 1.63 1.20 -6.98
N ALA A 56 0.73 2.06 -6.51
CA ALA A 56 -0.70 1.81 -6.46
C ALA A 56 -1.29 1.49 -7.84
N ARG A 57 -0.85 2.22 -8.88
CA ARG A 57 -1.30 1.99 -10.25
C ARG A 57 -0.83 0.65 -10.81
N LEU A 58 0.45 0.31 -10.65
CA LEU A 58 1.03 -0.88 -11.30
C LEU A 58 0.77 -2.18 -10.53
N TYR A 59 0.86 -2.11 -9.20
CA TYR A 59 0.89 -3.28 -8.33
C TYR A 59 -0.28 -3.34 -7.34
N GLY A 60 -1.08 -2.27 -7.28
CA GLY A 60 -2.19 -2.14 -6.36
C GLY A 60 -1.80 -1.52 -5.02
N LEU A 61 -2.76 -1.39 -4.12
CA LEU A 61 -2.58 -0.85 -2.78
C LEU A 61 -2.06 -1.90 -1.77
N PRO A 62 -1.11 -1.54 -0.88
CA PRO A 62 -0.75 -2.37 0.26
C PRO A 62 -1.94 -2.65 1.19
N GLY A 63 -1.96 -3.81 1.84
CA GLY A 63 -3.07 -4.27 2.67
C GLY A 63 -4.25 -4.85 1.90
N ILE A 64 -4.31 -4.60 0.58
CA ILE A 64 -5.34 -5.13 -0.32
C ILE A 64 -4.72 -6.11 -1.32
N HIS A 65 -3.68 -5.68 -2.03
CA HIS A 65 -3.08 -6.42 -3.15
C HIS A 65 -1.71 -7.03 -2.80
N TYR A 66 -1.06 -6.52 -1.77
CA TYR A 66 0.17 -7.08 -1.22
C TYR A 66 0.35 -6.65 0.24
N GLU A 67 1.38 -7.20 0.87
CA GLU A 67 1.65 -6.98 2.29
C GLU A 67 2.02 -5.52 2.61
N PRO A 68 1.31 -4.87 3.55
CA PRO A 68 1.60 -3.49 3.94
C PRO A 68 2.74 -3.41 4.96
N ARG A 69 3.29 -2.20 5.09
CA ARG A 69 3.97 -1.77 6.32
C ARG A 69 2.92 -1.36 7.36
N TRP A 70 3.24 -1.41 8.64
CA TRP A 70 2.30 -1.08 9.71
C TRP A 70 2.74 0.17 10.46
N TYR A 71 1.77 1.00 10.84
CA TYR A 71 1.97 2.18 11.68
C TYR A 71 1.09 2.11 12.93
N ARG A 72 1.71 2.28 14.10
CA ARG A 72 1.00 2.32 15.38
C ARG A 72 0.50 3.74 15.64
N HIS A 73 -0.81 3.90 15.74
CA HIS A 73 -1.46 5.16 16.10
C HIS A 73 -2.49 4.94 17.20
N PHE A 74 -2.40 5.69 18.31
CA PHE A 74 -3.27 5.56 19.49
C PHE A 74 -3.49 4.11 19.98
N GLY A 75 -2.43 3.29 20.00
CA GLY A 75 -2.47 1.91 20.49
C GLY A 75 -3.05 0.88 19.52
N ARG A 76 -3.30 1.26 18.26
CA ARG A 76 -3.76 0.36 17.19
C ARG A 76 -2.77 0.35 16.04
N ASP A 77 -2.68 -0.77 15.33
CA ASP A 77 -1.81 -0.92 14.17
C ASP A 77 -2.64 -0.79 12.89
N PHE A 78 -2.27 0.17 12.05
CA PHE A 78 -2.92 0.47 10.77
C PHE A 78 -2.01 0.09 9.62
N ALA A 79 -2.59 -0.44 8.55
CA ALA A 79 -1.86 -0.70 7.32
C ALA A 79 -1.52 0.62 6.63
N ILE A 80 -0.22 0.88 6.42
CA ILE A 80 0.25 2.02 5.64
C ILE A 80 -0.05 1.72 4.17
N VAL A 81 -0.93 2.53 3.58
CA VAL A 81 -1.31 2.44 2.17
C VAL A 81 -0.36 3.30 1.31
N ALA A 82 0.02 4.47 1.82
CA ALA A 82 1.05 5.31 1.22
C ALA A 82 1.77 6.11 2.30
N GLU A 83 3.03 6.49 2.02
CA GLU A 83 3.86 7.30 2.91
C GLU A 83 4.61 8.33 2.07
N TYR A 84 4.52 9.60 2.46
CA TYR A 84 5.20 10.73 1.82
C TYR A 84 6.03 11.49 2.85
N ALA A 85 7.07 12.20 2.40
CA ALA A 85 7.77 13.14 3.27
C ALA A 85 6.91 14.38 3.53
N GLU A 86 7.02 14.99 4.71
CA GLU A 86 6.43 16.32 4.95
C GLU A 86 7.13 17.41 4.13
N GLY A 87 6.42 18.49 3.86
CA GLY A 87 6.84 19.60 3.00
C GLY A 87 5.84 19.89 1.90
N GLU A 88 6.04 20.98 1.16
CA GLU A 88 5.11 21.44 0.11
C GLU A 88 4.86 20.36 -0.96
N GLN A 89 5.94 19.78 -1.49
CA GLN A 89 5.85 18.74 -2.52
C GLN A 89 5.16 17.48 -1.99
N GLY A 90 5.57 16.97 -0.83
CA GLY A 90 4.98 15.75 -0.28
C GLY A 90 3.51 15.92 0.15
N THR A 91 3.11 17.11 0.60
CA THR A 91 1.71 17.44 0.87
C THR A 91 0.89 17.41 -0.43
N ARG A 92 1.43 17.98 -1.51
CA ARG A 92 0.80 17.96 -2.83
C ARG A 92 0.61 16.53 -3.34
N ASP A 93 1.66 15.71 -3.22
CA ASP A 93 1.64 14.32 -3.69
C ASP A 93 0.69 13.45 -2.85
N ALA A 94 0.67 13.65 -1.53
CA ALA A 94 -0.28 12.99 -0.64
C ALA A 94 -1.74 13.33 -0.97
N ASN A 95 -2.04 14.60 -1.27
CA ASN A 95 -3.37 15.01 -1.70
C ASN A 95 -3.76 14.38 -3.04
N ALA A 96 -2.85 14.39 -4.03
CA ALA A 96 -3.08 13.75 -5.32
C ALA A 96 -3.35 12.24 -5.18
N PHE A 97 -2.65 11.56 -4.25
CA PHE A 97 -2.90 10.16 -3.95
C PHE A 97 -4.31 9.92 -3.39
N MET A 98 -4.72 10.72 -2.40
CA MET A 98 -6.06 10.60 -1.80
C MET A 98 -7.18 10.93 -2.81
N ASP A 99 -6.96 11.90 -3.71
CA ASP A 99 -7.89 12.21 -4.81
C ASP A 99 -8.05 11.03 -5.78
N ALA A 100 -6.93 10.34 -6.09
CA ALA A 100 -6.93 9.15 -6.95
C ALA A 100 -7.51 7.91 -6.25
N HIS A 101 -7.46 7.87 -4.92
CA HIS A 101 -7.92 6.75 -4.09
C HIS A 101 -8.88 7.21 -2.98
N PRO A 102 -10.15 7.55 -3.29
CA PRO A 102 -11.09 8.17 -2.35
C PRO A 102 -11.47 7.31 -1.13
N SER A 103 -11.15 6.02 -1.13
CA SER A 103 -11.30 5.13 0.02
C SER A 103 -10.12 5.22 1.00
N THR A 104 -9.20 6.15 0.80
CA THR A 104 -8.02 6.38 1.64
C THR A 104 -8.06 7.76 2.28
N GLY A 105 -7.31 7.95 3.36
CA GLY A 105 -7.24 9.22 4.07
C GLY A 105 -5.98 9.36 4.92
N LEU A 106 -5.71 10.59 5.33
CA LEU A 106 -4.61 10.92 6.24
C LEU A 106 -4.83 10.21 7.59
N LEU A 107 -3.87 9.38 7.98
CA LEU A 107 -3.83 8.75 9.31
C LEU A 107 -3.05 9.62 10.30
N ALA A 108 -1.86 10.08 9.90
CA ALA A 108 -1.00 10.92 10.73
C ALA A 108 -0.05 11.75 9.87
N ALA A 109 0.26 12.95 10.34
CA ALA A 109 1.39 13.77 9.86
C ALA A 109 2.31 14.01 11.07
N THR A 110 3.43 13.29 11.12
CA THR A 110 4.37 13.36 12.24
C THR A 110 5.74 12.86 11.83
N GLU A 111 6.78 13.30 12.56
CA GLU A 111 8.17 12.89 12.35
C GLU A 111 8.66 13.14 10.92
N GLY A 112 8.18 14.20 10.27
CA GLY A 112 8.54 14.51 8.88
C GLY A 112 7.89 13.58 7.85
N ARG A 113 6.81 12.86 8.22
CA ARG A 113 6.13 11.89 7.37
C ARG A 113 4.62 12.12 7.36
N ILE A 114 4.04 11.99 6.18
CA ILE A 114 2.60 11.95 5.93
C ILE A 114 2.22 10.49 5.67
N ILE A 115 1.39 9.93 6.54
CA ILE A 115 0.99 8.53 6.53
C ILE A 115 -0.47 8.44 6.13
N ILE A 116 -0.75 7.68 5.08
CA ILE A 116 -2.09 7.47 4.53
C ILE A 116 -2.50 6.02 4.80
N ALA A 117 -3.75 5.82 5.22
CA ALA A 117 -4.36 4.52 5.44
C ALA A 117 -5.71 4.41 4.73
N SER A 118 -6.28 3.21 4.69
CA SER A 118 -7.66 3.01 4.22
C SER A 118 -8.65 3.59 5.24
N LEU A 119 -9.68 4.29 4.76
CA LEU A 119 -10.77 4.79 5.61
C LEU A 119 -11.59 3.65 6.25
N ALA A 120 -11.55 2.45 5.66
CA ALA A 120 -12.20 1.27 6.21
C ALA A 120 -11.34 0.52 7.24
N ASP A 121 -10.06 0.87 7.39
CA ASP A 121 -9.17 0.24 8.37
C ASP A 121 -9.43 0.81 9.77
N ALA A 122 -10.04 -0.01 10.64
CA ALA A 122 -10.30 0.36 12.03
C ALA A 122 -9.07 0.18 12.95
N GLY A 123 -7.95 -0.31 12.40
CA GLY A 123 -6.75 -0.69 13.10
C GLY A 123 -6.90 -2.03 13.82
N ASN A 124 -5.88 -2.88 13.72
CA ASN A 124 -5.82 -4.11 14.48
C ASN A 124 -5.51 -3.80 15.94
N ARG A 125 -6.16 -4.55 16.86
CA ARG A 125 -5.75 -4.53 18.27
C ARG A 125 -4.40 -5.23 18.36
N SER A 126 -3.36 -4.48 18.69
CA SER A 126 -2.08 -5.06 19.10
C SER A 126 -2.36 -5.96 20.30
N THR A 127 -2.31 -7.28 20.11
CA THR A 127 -2.08 -8.20 21.23
C THR A 127 -0.65 -7.96 21.66
N ALA A 128 -0.48 -7.10 22.67
CA ALA A 128 0.78 -6.99 23.40
C ALA A 128 1.12 -8.34 24.07
#